data_AF-A0A8R1E8D6-F1
#
_entry.id   AF-A0A8R1E8D6-F1
#
_cell.length_a   1.000
_cell.length_b   1.000
_cell.length_c   1.000
_cell.angle_alpha   90.00
_cell.angle_beta   90.00
_cell.angle_gamma   90.00
#
_symmetry.space_group_name_H-M   'P 1'
#
loop_
_entity.id
_entity.type
_entity.pdbx_description
1 polymer ?
#
loop_
_entity_poly.entity_id
_entity_poly.type
_entity_poly.pdbx_seq_one_letter_code
_entity_poly.pdbx_strand_id
1 'polypeptide(L)'
;GEDAVEYLQFLCSANVDEPIGTTVYTGMQHQKGGYVTDCTLSRLGEKKFFMVAPTIQQERVLVWMKKWQAILKSRVHVQDVTGAYTALDLIGPSSRYLMGT
;
A
#
# COMPACT_ATOMS: atom_id res chain seq x y z
N GLY A 1 -5.44 -1.13 -11.36
CA GLY A 1 -6.21 -0.38 -12.37
C GLY A 1 -5.27 0.42 -13.23
N GLU A 2 -5.76 1.03 -14.30
CA GLU A 2 -4.90 1.73 -15.27
C GLU A 2 -4.17 2.91 -14.63
N ASP A 3 -4.84 3.62 -13.74
CA ASP A 3 -4.32 4.84 -13.13
C ASP A 3 -3.66 4.55 -11.76
N ALA A 4 -3.26 3.30 -11.49
CA ALA A 4 -2.80 2.87 -10.16
C ALA A 4 -1.53 3.60 -9.70
N VAL A 5 -0.57 3.80 -10.60
CA VAL A 5 0.69 4.49 -10.30
C VAL A 5 0.42 5.96 -9.98
N GLU A 6 -0.26 6.67 -10.89
CA GLU A 6 -0.59 8.10 -10.71
C GLU A 6 -1.41 8.34 -9.44
N TYR A 7 -2.41 7.49 -9.19
CA TYR A 7 -3.25 7.58 -8.00
C TYR A 7 -2.46 7.40 -6.70
N LEU A 8 -1.56 6.40 -6.65
CA LEU A 8 -0.74 6.16 -5.45
C LEU A 8 0.36 7.21 -5.29
N GLN A 9 0.95 7.73 -6.38
CA GLN A 9 1.89 8.86 -6.35
C GLN A 9 1.26 10.14 -5.81
N PHE A 10 -0.04 10.35 -6.08
CA PHE A 10 -0.77 11.47 -5.48
C PHE A 10 -1.01 11.27 -3.97
N LEU A 11 -1.35 10.04 -3.57
CA LEU A 11 -1.74 9.73 -2.19
C LEU A 11 -0.56 9.57 -1.23
N CYS A 12 0.58 9.11 -1.72
CA CYS A 12 1.73 8.70 -0.93
C CYS A 12 2.87 9.72 -1.03
N SER A 13 3.65 9.86 0.04
CA SER A 13 4.83 10.75 0.05
C SER A 13 6.05 10.20 -0.69
N ALA A 14 6.28 8.90 -0.64
CA ALA A 14 7.43 8.29 -1.29
C ALA A 14 7.15 8.04 -2.78
N ASN A 15 8.21 7.96 -3.59
CA ASN A 15 8.09 7.48 -4.96
C ASN A 15 7.62 6.03 -4.97
N VAL A 16 6.45 5.75 -5.52
CA VAL A 16 5.90 4.39 -5.63
C VAL A 16 6.06 3.78 -7.02
N ASP A 17 6.52 4.56 -8.01
CA ASP A 17 6.81 4.08 -9.36
C ASP A 17 8.20 3.44 -9.45
N GLU A 18 8.43 2.45 -8.59
CA GLU A 18 9.65 1.65 -8.54
C GLU A 18 9.46 0.33 -9.29
N PRO A 19 10.51 -0.38 -9.71
CA PRO A 19 10.38 -1.64 -10.46
C PRO A 19 9.43 -2.65 -9.81
N ILE A 20 8.75 -3.47 -10.62
CA ILE A 20 7.88 -4.56 -10.13
C ILE A 20 8.72 -5.50 -9.25
N GLY A 21 8.14 -5.92 -8.11
CA GLY A 21 8.84 -6.66 -7.06
C GLY A 21 9.42 -5.79 -5.96
N THR A 22 9.39 -4.46 -6.12
CA THR A 22 9.82 -3.52 -5.07
C THR A 22 8.73 -3.33 -4.03
N THR A 23 9.17 -3.18 -2.78
CA THR A 23 8.34 -2.80 -1.64
C THR A 23 8.81 -1.46 -1.09
N VAL A 24 7.90 -0.50 -1.00
CA VAL A 24 8.17 0.87 -0.54
C VAL A 24 7.37 1.15 0.73
N TYR A 25 8.04 1.62 1.78
CA TYR A 25 7.38 2.15 2.96
C TYR A 25 7.08 3.65 2.77
N THR A 26 5.85 4.07 3.03
CA THR A 26 5.39 5.44 2.76
C THR A 26 4.24 5.89 3.66
N GLY A 27 4.05 7.20 3.77
CA GLY A 27 2.89 7.82 4.41
C GLY A 27 1.86 8.36 3.42
N MET A 28 0.61 8.46 3.87
CA MET A 28 -0.41 9.30 3.27
C MET A 28 -0.74 10.45 4.21
N GLN A 29 -0.74 11.68 3.70
CA GLN A 29 -1.00 12.88 4.49
C GLN A 29 -2.31 13.54 4.09
N HIS A 30 -2.86 14.32 5.02
CA HIS A 30 -3.92 15.26 4.68
C HIS A 30 -3.33 16.57 4.17
N GLN A 31 -4.19 17.47 3.69
CA GLN A 31 -3.81 18.70 2.99
C GLN A 31 -2.98 19.70 3.81
N LYS A 32 -2.89 19.51 5.14
CA LYS A 32 -2.02 20.35 6.01
C LYS A 32 -0.72 19.62 6.39
N GLY A 33 -0.41 18.50 5.75
CA GLY A 33 0.82 17.73 5.94
C GLY A 33 0.82 16.75 7.11
N GLY A 34 -0.27 16.62 7.87
CA GLY A 34 -0.33 15.62 8.95
C GLY A 34 -0.63 14.22 8.43
N TYR A 35 -0.12 13.20 9.13
CA TYR A 35 -0.33 11.80 8.76
C TYR A 35 -1.79 11.39 8.92
N VAL A 36 -2.32 10.77 7.87
CA VAL A 36 -3.57 10.00 7.92
C VAL A 36 -3.25 8.54 8.23
N THR A 37 -2.22 7.99 7.59
CA THR A 37 -1.74 6.63 7.81
C THR A 37 -0.33 6.48 7.24
N ASP A 38 0.40 5.47 7.70
CA ASP A 38 1.57 4.92 7.05
C ASP A 38 1.24 3.54 6.48
N CYS A 39 1.97 3.11 5.46
CA CYS A 39 1.74 1.83 4.82
C CYS A 39 2.99 1.32 4.11
N THR A 40 3.00 0.02 3.85
CA THR A 40 3.96 -0.65 2.99
C THR A 40 3.25 -1.03 1.68
N LEU A 41 3.80 -0.57 0.56
CA LEU A 41 3.29 -0.81 -0.79
C LEU A 41 4.23 -1.74 -1.55
N SER A 42 3.74 -2.92 -1.91
CA SER A 42 4.44 -3.86 -2.79
C SER A 42 3.89 -3.78 -4.20
N ARG A 43 4.74 -3.47 -5.19
CA ARG A 43 4.35 -3.45 -6.61
C ARG A 43 4.36 -4.87 -7.16
N LEU A 44 3.18 -5.42 -7.42
CA LEU A 44 2.99 -6.79 -7.90
C LEU A 44 2.87 -6.89 -9.43
N GLY A 45 2.71 -5.76 -10.12
CA GLY A 45 2.62 -5.67 -11.57
C GLY A 45 2.49 -4.23 -12.03
N GLU A 46 2.40 -4.01 -13.33
CA GLU A 46 2.30 -2.65 -13.90
C GLU A 46 1.14 -1.84 -13.33
N LYS A 47 0.00 -2.51 -13.11
CA LYS A 47 -1.28 -1.93 -12.69
C LYS A 47 -1.79 -2.49 -11.36
N LYS A 48 -0.92 -3.16 -10.57
CA LYS A 48 -1.30 -3.93 -9.39
C LYS A 48 -0.34 -3.69 -8.22
N PHE A 49 -0.90 -3.31 -7.08
CA PHE A 49 -0.20 -3.08 -5.84
C PHE A 49 -0.86 -3.87 -4.71
N PHE A 50 -0.06 -4.27 -3.72
CA PHE A 50 -0.53 -4.83 -2.46
C PHE A 50 -0.11 -3.89 -1.33
N MET A 51 -1.08 -3.46 -0.53
CA MET A 51 -0.88 -2.51 0.55
C MET A 51 -1.05 -3.22 1.88
N VAL A 52 -0.10 -3.01 2.79
CA VAL A 52 -0.22 -3.37 4.20
C VAL A 52 -0.23 -2.08 5.00
N ALA A 53 -1.25 -1.89 5.83
CA ALA A 53 -1.42 -0.72 6.68
C ALA A 53 -1.69 -1.16 8.13
N PRO A 54 -1.58 -0.25 9.13
CA PRO A 54 -1.81 -0.59 10.53
C PRO A 54 -3.20 -1.18 10.78
N THR A 55 -3.25 -2.28 11.55
CA THR A 55 -4.47 -3.08 11.79
C THR A 55 -5.66 -2.26 12.28
N ILE A 56 -5.44 -1.34 13.22
CA ILE A 56 -6.51 -0.52 13.83
C ILE A 56 -7.09 0.49 12.83
N GLN A 57 -6.40 0.75 11.72
CA GLN A 57 -6.78 1.79 10.75
C GLN A 57 -7.45 1.24 9.48
N GLN A 58 -7.75 -0.07 9.41
CA GLN A 58 -8.28 -0.73 8.21
C GLN A 58 -9.41 0.06 7.53
N GLU A 59 -10.47 0.40 8.28
CA GLU A 59 -11.60 1.17 7.75
C GLU A 59 -11.19 2.60 7.34
N ARG A 60 -10.37 3.25 8.16
CA ARG A 60 -9.90 4.63 7.90
C ARG A 60 -9.12 4.73 6.59
N VAL A 61 -8.23 3.77 6.33
CA VAL A 61 -7.44 3.73 5.08
C VAL A 61 -8.36 3.52 3.89
N LEU A 62 -9.29 2.56 3.98
CA LEU A 62 -10.23 2.27 2.90
C LEU A 62 -11.11 3.48 2.56
N VAL A 63 -11.66 4.16 3.58
CA VAL A 63 -12.46 5.38 3.40
C VAL A 63 -11.63 6.50 2.79
N TRP A 64 -10.39 6.69 3.25
CA TRP A 64 -9.49 7.72 2.72
C TRP A 64 -9.17 7.50 1.25
N MET A 65 -8.82 6.27 0.87
CA MET A 65 -8.56 5.91 -0.52
C MET A 65 -9.80 6.09 -1.39
N LYS A 66 -10.96 5.54 -0.99
CA LYS A 66 -12.21 5.68 -1.75
C LYS A 66 -12.63 7.13 -1.94
N LYS A 67 -12.44 7.99 -0.94
CA LYS A 67 -12.67 9.44 -1.05
C LYS A 67 -11.84 10.05 -2.19
N TRP A 68 -10.54 9.83 -2.19
CA TRP A 68 -9.65 10.38 -3.22
C TRP A 68 -9.85 9.74 -4.59
N GLN A 69 -10.22 8.46 -4.63
CA GLN A 69 -10.60 7.78 -5.87
C GLN A 69 -11.76 8.52 -6.56
N ALA A 70 -12.79 8.87 -5.79
CA ALA A 70 -13.95 9.60 -6.29
C ALA A 70 -13.59 11.03 -6.73
N ILE A 71 -12.78 11.76 -5.95
CA ILE A 71 -12.37 13.14 -6.26
C ILE A 71 -11.52 13.19 -7.53
N LEU A 72 -10.56 12.29 -7.67
CA LEU A 72 -9.65 12.24 -8.81
C LEU A 72 -10.27 11.57 -10.04
N LYS A 73 -11.44 10.94 -9.91
CA LYS A 73 -12.07 10.12 -10.96
C LYS A 73 -11.13 9.05 -11.52
N SER A 74 -10.27 8.49 -10.67
CA SER A 74 -9.23 7.54 -11.08
C SER A 74 -9.82 6.15 -11.35
N ARG A 75 -9.33 5.50 -12.41
CA ARG A 75 -9.72 4.15 -12.85
C ARG A 75 -8.92 3.08 -12.10
N VAL A 76 -9.02 3.15 -10.78
CA VAL A 76 -8.45 2.18 -9.84
C VAL A 76 -9.56 1.36 -9.18
N HIS A 77 -9.20 0.20 -8.66
CA HIS A 77 -10.09 -0.61 -7.84
C HIS A 77 -9.39 -0.84 -6.50
N VAL A 78 -10.00 -0.39 -5.41
CA VAL A 78 -9.48 -0.55 -4.06
C VAL A 78 -10.33 -1.60 -3.34
N GLN A 79 -9.70 -2.71 -2.99
CA GLN A 79 -10.35 -3.82 -2.30
C GLN A 79 -9.66 -4.07 -0.96
N ASP A 80 -10.47 -4.21 0.08
CA ASP A 80 -10.00 -4.72 1.35
C ASP A 80 -9.89 -6.25 1.27
N VAL A 81 -8.67 -6.75 1.40
CA VAL A 81 -8.35 -8.18 1.39
C VAL A 81 -7.79 -8.64 2.73
N THR A 82 -7.96 -7.86 3.79
CA THR A 82 -7.37 -8.14 5.12
C THR A 82 -7.75 -9.52 5.63
N GLY A 83 -9.03 -9.93 5.47
CA GLY A 83 -9.50 -11.25 5.87
C GLY A 83 -9.06 -12.42 4.98
N ALA A 84 -8.44 -12.15 3.83
CA ALA A 84 -8.00 -13.17 2.87
C ALA A 84 -6.55 -13.62 3.10
N TYR A 85 -5.78 -12.92 3.93
CA TYR A 85 -4.36 -13.19 4.15
C TYR A 85 -4.05 -13.32 5.64
N THR A 86 -3.02 -14.11 5.95
CA THR A 86 -2.38 -14.14 7.27
C THR A 86 -0.92 -13.76 7.09
N ALA A 87 -0.41 -12.88 7.94
CA ALA A 87 1.00 -12.52 7.95
C ALA A 87 1.75 -13.37 8.98
N LEU A 88 2.85 -14.00 8.55
CA LEU A 88 3.83 -14.62 9.43
C LEU A 88 5.12 -13.84 9.30
N ASP A 89 5.60 -13.28 10.40
CA ASP A 89 6.87 -12.56 10.42
C ASP A 89 7.98 -13.47 10.95
N LEU A 90 9.06 -13.58 10.17
CA LEU A 90 10.22 -14.40 10.50
C LEU A 90 11.44 -13.49 10.65
N ILE A 91 11.70 -13.10 11.90
CA ILE A 91 12.75 -12.14 12.24
C ILE A 91 13.92 -12.85 12.91
N GLY A 92 15.14 -12.53 12.49
CA GLY A 92 16.36 -12.98 13.15
C GLY A 92 17.47 -13.35 12.15
N PRO A 93 18.72 -13.53 12.63
CA PRO A 93 19.87 -13.81 11.76
C PRO A 93 19.71 -15.12 10.97
N SER A 94 19.00 -16.10 11.52
CA SER A 94 18.75 -17.41 10.91
C SER A 94 17.52 -17.46 10.01
N SER A 95 16.79 -16.34 9.81
CA SER A 95 15.56 -16.33 8.99
C SER A 95 15.82 -16.78 7.56
N ARG A 96 16.93 -16.31 6.97
CA ARG A 96 17.38 -16.74 5.64
C ARG A 96 17.71 -18.23 5.57
N TYR A 97 18.24 -18.82 6.64
CA TYR A 97 18.51 -20.26 6.67
C TYR A 97 17.20 -21.07 6.68
N LEU A 98 16.20 -20.64 7.47
CA LEU A 98 14.89 -21.30 7.50
C LEU A 98 14.12 -21.18 6.16
N MET A 99 14.32 -20.07 5.43
CA MET A 99 13.72 -19.84 4.10
C MET A 99 14.54 -20.41 2.94
N GLY A 100 15.77 -20.86 3.21
CA GLY A 100 16.64 -21.48 2.22
C GLY A 100 16.12 -22.87 1.87
N THR A 101 15.86 -23.08 0.57
CA THR A 101 15.65 -24.41 -0.01
C THR A 101 16.96 -24.95 -0.55
#